data_AF-A0A8X7NFP3-F1
#
_entry.id   AF-A0A8X7NFP3-F1
#
_cell.length_a   1.000
_cell.length_b   1.000
_cell.length_c   1.000
_cell.angle_alpha   90.00
_cell.angle_beta   90.00
_cell.angle_gamma   90.00
#
_symmetry.space_group_name_H-M   'P 1'
#
loop_
_entity.id
_entity.type
_entity.pdbx_description
1 polymer ?
#
loop_
_entity_poly.entity_id
_entity_poly.type
_entity_poly.pdbx_seq_one_letter_code
_entity_poly.pdbx_strand_id
1 'polypeptide(L)'
;MGSLLSMKSRRRQIAQERYHRLATSVPHPKIVKKYTKRFKRHHSDRYHRVAENWRKQKGIDSCVRRRFRGTIPQPNIGYGSNKRTKYMTPSGHKVFVVKNLKDLDVLVMHTRTYAAEIAHNVSAKNRVDIVSKAKKIGVKVTNPKGRVSLEA
;
A
#
# COMPACT_ATOMS: atom_id res chain seq x y z
N MET A 1 3.46 47.66 11.93
CA MET A 1 3.62 46.73 13.07
C MET A 1 3.64 45.30 12.57
N GLY A 2 4.81 44.80 12.15
CA GLY A 2 4.96 43.48 11.54
C GLY A 2 5.03 42.37 12.59
N SER A 3 4.12 41.41 12.50
CA SER A 3 4.03 40.27 13.42
C SER A 3 5.25 39.35 13.30
N LEU A 4 6.13 39.37 14.32
CA LEU A 4 7.19 38.39 14.52
C LEU A 4 6.57 37.07 15.01
N LEU A 5 6.08 36.25 14.09
CA LEU A 5 5.69 34.89 14.41
C LEU A 5 6.94 34.07 14.80
N SER A 6 6.95 33.55 16.03
CA SER A 6 7.96 32.62 16.55
C SER A 6 8.34 31.53 15.54
N MET A 7 9.63 31.17 15.45
CA MET A 7 10.13 30.10 14.56
C MET A 7 9.36 28.77 14.73
N LYS A 8 8.85 28.46 15.93
CA LYS A 8 8.00 27.27 16.20
C LYS A 8 6.61 27.40 15.57
N SER A 9 6.04 28.61 15.52
CA SER A 9 4.78 28.93 14.85
C SER A 9 4.92 28.88 13.32
N ARG A 10 6.03 29.41 12.79
CA ARG A 10 6.36 29.37 11.35
C ARG A 10 6.56 27.95 10.84
N ARG A 11 7.24 27.07 11.59
CA ARG A 11 7.37 25.63 11.24
C ARG A 11 6.04 24.89 11.27
N ARG A 12 5.15 25.20 12.22
CA ARG A 12 3.79 24.63 12.27
C ARG A 12 2.92 25.11 11.11
N GLN A 13 2.97 26.39 10.76
CA GLN A 13 2.27 26.93 9.59
C GLN A 13 2.80 26.32 8.29
N ILE A 14 4.12 26.22 8.08
CA ILE A 14 4.71 25.58 6.90
C ILE A 14 4.32 24.08 6.82
N ALA A 15 4.25 23.39 7.96
CA ALA A 15 3.80 22.00 8.01
C ALA A 15 2.29 21.86 7.68
N GLN A 16 1.45 22.77 8.17
CA GLN A 16 0.02 22.83 7.87
C GLN A 16 -0.24 23.21 6.40
N GLU A 17 0.49 24.18 5.85
CA GLU A 17 0.42 24.56 4.42
C GLU A 17 0.90 23.44 3.49
N ARG A 18 1.94 22.70 3.87
CA ARG A 18 2.39 21.50 3.14
C ARG A 18 1.36 20.37 3.21
N TYR A 19 0.62 20.26 4.31
CA TYR A 19 -0.45 19.28 4.48
C TYR A 19 -1.68 19.62 3.61
N HIS A 20 -1.98 20.92 3.44
CA HIS A 20 -3.10 21.38 2.60
C HIS A 20 -2.88 21.23 1.09
N ARG A 21 -1.65 21.02 0.62
CA ARG A 21 -1.36 20.81 -0.83
C ARG A 21 -1.56 19.37 -1.31
N LEU A 22 -1.72 18.40 -0.40
CA LEU A 22 -1.94 17.00 -0.76
C LEU A 22 -3.34 16.59 -0.36
N ALA A 23 -4.09 16.02 -1.30
CA ALA A 23 -5.45 15.60 -1.05
C ALA A 23 -5.46 14.50 0.02
N THR A 24 -6.12 14.73 1.15
CA THR A 24 -6.31 13.73 2.20
C THR A 24 -7.26 12.64 1.73
N SER A 25 -7.06 11.41 2.22
CA SER A 25 -7.90 10.28 1.84
C SER A 25 -9.35 10.50 2.27
N VAL A 26 -10.27 9.89 1.52
CA VAL A 26 -11.67 9.84 1.91
C VAL A 26 -11.80 9.10 3.25
N PRO A 27 -12.58 9.63 4.22
CA PRO A 27 -12.83 8.94 5.47
C PRO A 27 -13.35 7.52 5.24
N HIS A 28 -12.79 6.55 5.95
CA HIS A 28 -13.15 5.15 5.81
C HIS A 28 -13.29 4.50 7.19
N PRO A 29 -14.11 3.42 7.31
CA PRO A 29 -14.16 2.66 8.54
C PRO A 29 -12.78 2.06 8.86
N LYS A 30 -12.50 1.83 10.14
CA LYS A 30 -11.23 1.25 10.60
C LYS A 30 -10.92 -0.03 9.82
N ILE A 31 -9.70 -0.11 9.29
CA ILE A 31 -9.26 -1.28 8.53
C ILE A 31 -8.99 -2.42 9.53
N VAL A 32 -9.86 -3.43 9.52
CA VAL A 32 -9.71 -4.65 10.33
C VAL A 32 -9.26 -5.80 9.43
N LYS A 33 -8.17 -6.47 9.81
CA LYS A 33 -7.69 -7.70 9.18
C LYS A 33 -7.98 -8.88 10.10
N LYS A 34 -8.77 -9.84 9.62
CA LYS A 34 -9.16 -11.03 10.40
C LYS A 34 -8.01 -12.01 10.61
N TYR A 35 -7.10 -12.08 9.64
CA TYR A 35 -5.91 -12.92 9.69
C TYR A 35 -4.75 -12.15 9.07
N THR A 36 -3.73 -11.87 9.88
CA THR A 36 -2.57 -11.05 9.48
C THR A 36 -1.37 -11.90 9.05
N LYS A 37 -1.27 -13.13 9.60
CA LYS A 37 -0.19 -14.06 9.24
C LYS A 37 -0.38 -14.55 7.79
N ARG A 38 0.68 -15.06 7.18
CA ARG A 38 0.59 -15.75 5.88
C ARG A 38 0.05 -17.17 6.11
N PHE A 39 -0.71 -17.69 5.16
CA PHE A 39 -1.07 -19.10 5.12
C PHE A 39 0.11 -19.88 4.56
N LYS A 40 0.89 -20.49 5.46
CA LYS A 40 2.09 -21.26 5.09
C LYS A 40 1.71 -22.68 4.67
N ARG A 41 2.50 -23.29 3.78
CA ARG A 41 2.38 -24.72 3.46
C ARG A 41 2.82 -25.57 4.65
N HIS A 42 2.16 -26.70 4.87
CA HIS A 42 2.56 -27.67 5.90
C HIS A 42 3.98 -28.19 5.65
N HIS A 43 4.82 -28.23 6.70
CA HIS A 43 6.23 -28.62 6.68
C HIS A 43 7.17 -27.74 5.84
N SER A 44 6.77 -26.53 5.44
CA SER A 44 7.69 -25.59 4.78
C SER A 44 8.80 -25.09 5.72
N ASP A 45 8.57 -25.16 7.03
CA ASP A 45 9.54 -24.87 8.09
C ASP A 45 10.61 -25.96 8.22
N ARG A 46 10.28 -27.22 7.91
CA ARG A 46 11.19 -28.36 8.07
C ARG A 46 12.05 -28.63 6.83
N TYR A 47 11.52 -28.36 5.64
CA TYR A 47 12.17 -28.74 4.38
C TYR A 47 12.34 -27.53 3.45
N HIS A 48 13.58 -27.19 3.09
CA HIS A 48 13.88 -26.10 2.15
C HIS A 48 13.23 -26.29 0.77
N ARG A 49 13.09 -27.54 0.31
CA ARG A 49 12.40 -27.87 -0.96
C ARG A 49 10.91 -27.54 -0.95
N VAL A 50 10.29 -27.40 0.23
CA VAL A 50 8.87 -27.11 0.38
C VAL A 50 8.68 -25.61 0.52
N ALA A 51 8.27 -24.95 -0.57
CA ALA A 51 7.99 -23.52 -0.55
C ALA A 51 6.88 -23.15 0.46
N GLU A 52 7.00 -21.95 1.06
CA GLU A 52 6.04 -21.42 2.04
C GLU A 52 4.64 -21.18 1.45
N ASN A 53 4.54 -21.05 0.12
CA ASN A 53 3.30 -20.75 -0.60
C ASN A 53 2.22 -21.81 -0.34
N TRP A 54 1.03 -21.39 0.10
CA TRP A 54 -0.08 -22.30 0.41
C TRP A 54 -0.40 -23.27 -0.73
N ARG A 55 -0.56 -24.55 -0.37
CA ARG A 55 -1.12 -25.60 -1.23
C ARG A 55 -2.09 -26.43 -0.38
N LYS A 56 -3.25 -26.77 -0.94
CA LYS A 56 -4.25 -27.61 -0.26
C LYS A 56 -3.72 -29.02 -0.08
N GLN A 57 -3.72 -29.53 1.16
CA GLN A 57 -3.31 -30.89 1.47
C GLN A 57 -4.33 -31.90 0.91
N LYS A 58 -3.83 -32.93 0.22
CA LYS A 58 -4.66 -33.95 -0.43
C LYS A 58 -4.79 -35.24 0.37
N GLY A 59 -3.71 -35.67 1.05
CA GLY A 59 -3.62 -36.97 1.73
C GLY A 59 -4.64 -37.16 2.86
N ILE A 60 -5.15 -38.39 2.99
CA ILE A 60 -6.27 -38.68 3.90
C ILE A 60 -5.91 -38.54 5.37
N ASP A 61 -4.66 -38.81 5.71
CA ASP A 61 -4.11 -38.79 7.08
C ASP A 61 -3.58 -37.42 7.51
N SER A 62 -3.64 -36.42 6.63
CA SER A 62 -3.16 -35.08 6.97
C SER A 62 -4.03 -34.43 8.07
N CYS A 63 -3.43 -34.19 9.24
CA CYS A 63 -4.06 -33.49 10.36
C CYS A 63 -4.59 -32.10 9.96
N VAL A 64 -3.86 -31.40 9.08
CA VAL A 64 -4.28 -30.10 8.53
C VAL A 64 -5.52 -30.24 7.65
N ARG A 65 -5.60 -31.28 6.82
CA ARG A 65 -6.78 -31.56 5.98
C ARG A 65 -8.01 -31.87 6.84
N ARG A 66 -7.82 -32.63 7.92
CA ARG A 66 -8.84 -33.00 8.92
C ARG A 66 -9.17 -31.86 9.90
N ARG A 67 -8.44 -30.73 9.85
CA ARG A 67 -8.65 -29.53 10.67
C ARG A 67 -8.53 -29.77 12.18
N PHE A 68 -7.59 -30.60 12.60
CA PHE A 68 -7.30 -30.78 14.02
C PHE A 68 -6.80 -29.48 14.67
N ARG A 69 -7.21 -29.25 15.92
CA ARG A 69 -6.78 -28.07 16.71
C ARG A 69 -5.26 -28.07 16.89
N GLY A 70 -4.66 -26.89 16.87
CA GLY A 70 -3.20 -26.71 16.99
C GLY A 70 -2.44 -26.84 15.67
N THR A 71 -3.10 -27.28 14.60
CA THR A 71 -2.49 -27.28 13.26
C THR A 71 -2.63 -25.93 12.56
N ILE A 72 -1.88 -25.74 11.47
CA ILE A 72 -1.96 -24.52 10.67
C ILE A 72 -3.37 -24.32 10.08
N PRO A 73 -3.93 -23.09 10.12
CA PRO A 73 -5.26 -22.83 9.58
C PRO A 73 -5.26 -22.93 8.06
N GLN A 74 -6.36 -23.41 7.49
CA GLN A 74 -6.58 -23.45 6.05
C GLN A 74 -7.21 -22.14 5.56
N PRO A 75 -6.83 -21.60 4.39
CA PRO A 75 -7.54 -20.47 3.78
C PRO A 75 -9.01 -20.80 3.52
N ASN A 76 -9.90 -19.91 3.94
CA ASN A 76 -11.33 -19.98 3.71
C ASN A 76 -11.90 -18.56 3.49
N ILE A 77 -13.14 -18.46 3.01
CA ILE A 77 -13.81 -17.18 2.76
C ILE A 77 -14.08 -16.38 4.04
N GLY A 78 -14.18 -17.06 5.19
CA GLY A 78 -14.39 -16.44 6.51
C GLY A 78 -13.29 -15.46 6.91
N TYR A 79 -12.04 -15.72 6.49
CA TYR A 79 -10.91 -14.81 6.69
C TYR A 79 -10.93 -13.55 5.78
N GLY A 80 -11.87 -13.47 4.85
CA GLY A 80 -12.03 -12.32 3.96
C GLY A 80 -12.22 -10.99 4.71
N SER A 81 -11.52 -9.94 4.27
CA SER A 81 -11.67 -8.57 4.77
C SER A 81 -13.01 -7.96 4.33
N ASN A 82 -13.47 -6.93 5.05
CA ASN A 82 -14.65 -6.15 4.66
C ASN A 82 -14.50 -5.61 3.23
N LYS A 83 -15.56 -5.75 2.40
CA LYS A 83 -15.57 -5.30 0.99
C LYS A 83 -15.18 -3.83 0.83
N ARG A 84 -15.58 -2.95 1.76
CA ARG A 84 -15.27 -1.50 1.71
C ARG A 84 -13.79 -1.19 1.92
N THR A 85 -13.12 -1.93 2.80
CA THR A 85 -11.70 -1.72 3.16
C THR A 85 -10.74 -2.66 2.44
N LYS A 86 -11.28 -3.57 1.60
CA LYS A 86 -10.48 -4.47 0.78
C LYS A 86 -9.63 -3.64 -0.20
N TYR A 87 -8.37 -4.04 -0.35
CA TYR A 87 -7.37 -3.37 -1.21
C TYR A 87 -6.98 -1.93 -0.82
N MET A 88 -7.40 -1.45 0.35
CA MET A 88 -6.92 -0.17 0.87
C MET A 88 -5.58 -0.33 1.59
N THR A 89 -4.70 0.65 1.38
CA THR A 89 -3.47 0.81 2.17
C THR A 89 -3.79 1.37 3.56
N PRO A 90 -2.87 1.25 4.54
CA PRO A 90 -3.02 1.90 5.84
C PRO A 90 -3.21 3.42 5.77
N SER A 91 -2.77 4.04 4.67
CA SER A 91 -2.95 5.48 4.42
C SER A 91 -4.38 5.87 4.00
N GLY A 92 -5.26 4.90 3.79
CA GLY A 92 -6.65 5.13 3.38
C GLY A 92 -6.86 5.28 1.86
N HIS A 93 -5.83 5.06 1.05
CA HIS A 93 -5.92 5.10 -0.41
C HIS A 93 -5.90 3.68 -0.99
N LYS A 94 -6.57 3.47 -2.12
CA LYS A 94 -6.37 2.29 -2.97
C LYS A 94 -5.13 2.50 -3.85
N VAL A 95 -4.34 1.47 -4.09
CA VAL A 95 -3.15 1.58 -4.94
C VAL A 95 -3.55 1.46 -6.41
N PHE A 96 -3.07 2.39 -7.23
CA PHE A 96 -3.10 2.30 -8.68
C PHE A 96 -1.68 2.25 -9.23
N VAL A 97 -1.36 1.22 -10.02
CA VAL A 97 -0.01 1.05 -10.57
C VAL A 97 0.15 1.89 -11.82
N VAL A 98 1.09 2.83 -11.80
CA VAL A 98 1.39 3.79 -12.87
C VAL A 98 2.64 3.33 -13.62
N LYS A 99 2.56 3.25 -14.95
CA LYS A 99 3.68 2.87 -15.83
C LYS A 99 4.21 4.05 -16.64
N ASN A 100 3.35 5.00 -17.00
CA ASN A 100 3.69 6.13 -17.85
C ASN A 100 3.03 7.45 -17.36
N LEU A 101 3.30 8.56 -18.04
CA LEU A 101 2.75 9.88 -17.68
C LEU A 101 1.24 10.02 -17.93
N LYS A 102 0.68 9.26 -18.89
CA LYS A 102 -0.76 9.29 -19.23
C LYS A 102 -1.59 8.57 -18.18
N ASP A 103 -1.05 7.53 -17.55
CA ASP A 103 -1.71 6.81 -16.46
C ASP A 103 -2.00 7.72 -15.24
N LEU A 104 -1.22 8.79 -15.05
CA LEU A 104 -1.48 9.80 -14.02
C LEU A 104 -2.71 10.66 -14.31
N ASP A 105 -3.05 10.86 -15.59
CA ASP A 105 -4.19 11.71 -15.97
C ASP A 105 -5.51 11.05 -15.55
N VAL A 106 -5.56 9.72 -15.54
CA VAL A 106 -6.69 8.94 -15.01
C VAL A 106 -6.92 9.21 -13.52
N LEU A 107 -5.87 9.58 -12.78
CA LEU A 107 -5.94 9.83 -11.34
C LEU A 107 -6.36 11.26 -10.97
N VAL A 108 -6.48 12.17 -11.94
CA VAL A 108 -6.84 13.59 -11.70
C VAL A 108 -8.17 13.72 -10.96
N MET A 109 -9.18 12.93 -11.35
CA MET A 109 -10.50 12.94 -10.71
C MET A 109 -10.53 12.15 -9.39
N HIS A 110 -9.52 11.32 -9.13
CA HIS A 110 -9.54 10.28 -8.10
C HIS A 110 -8.46 10.44 -7.02
N THR A 111 -7.88 11.63 -6.92
CA THR A 111 -6.75 12.00 -6.04
C THR A 111 -6.93 11.61 -4.58
N ARG A 112 -8.16 11.67 -4.04
CA ARG A 112 -8.47 11.33 -2.64
C ARG A 112 -8.71 9.85 -2.39
N THR A 113 -9.08 9.11 -3.43
CA THR A 113 -9.44 7.69 -3.34
C THR A 113 -8.28 6.77 -3.68
N TYR A 114 -7.41 7.19 -4.60
CA TYR A 114 -6.30 6.39 -5.11
C TYR A 114 -4.97 7.08 -4.85
N ALA A 115 -3.94 6.26 -4.63
CA ALA A 115 -2.56 6.67 -4.61
C ALA A 115 -1.82 5.97 -5.76
N ALA A 116 -0.91 6.69 -6.39
CA ALA A 116 -0.08 6.16 -7.45
C ALA A 116 1.08 5.34 -6.87
N GLU A 117 1.27 4.13 -7.40
CA GLU A 117 2.47 3.33 -7.16
C GLU A 117 3.20 3.15 -8.48
N ILE A 118 4.42 3.67 -8.56
CA ILE A 118 5.19 3.63 -9.80
C ILE A 118 5.72 2.21 -10.00
N ALA A 119 5.43 1.63 -11.16
CA ALA A 119 5.82 0.26 -11.49
C ALA A 119 7.35 0.05 -11.44
N HIS A 120 7.77 -1.19 -11.14
CA HIS A 120 9.18 -1.55 -10.97
C HIS A 120 10.02 -1.43 -12.24
N ASN A 121 9.38 -1.53 -13.42
CA ASN A 121 10.02 -1.49 -14.72
C ASN A 121 10.27 -0.05 -15.24
N VAL A 122 9.81 0.98 -14.51
CA VAL A 122 10.01 2.39 -14.91
C VAL A 122 11.42 2.83 -14.54
N SER A 123 12.16 3.34 -15.53
CA SER A 123 13.53 3.83 -15.38
C SER A 123 13.60 5.07 -14.46
N ALA A 124 14.77 5.30 -13.84
CA ALA A 124 14.95 6.41 -12.90
C ALA A 124 14.62 7.79 -13.51
N LYS A 125 15.00 8.03 -14.77
CA LYS A 125 14.67 9.27 -15.51
C LYS A 125 13.16 9.49 -15.58
N ASN A 126 12.41 8.49 -16.07
CA ASN A 126 10.95 8.60 -16.22
C ASN A 126 10.23 8.72 -14.87
N ARG A 127 10.80 8.18 -13.79
CA ARG A 127 10.26 8.35 -12.43
C ARG A 127 10.29 9.81 -11.98
N VAL A 128 11.32 10.58 -12.33
CA VAL A 128 11.41 12.01 -11.98
C VAL A 128 10.25 12.78 -12.61
N ASP A 129 9.98 12.54 -13.88
CA ASP A 129 8.88 13.19 -14.61
C ASP A 129 7.51 12.81 -14.01
N ILE A 130 7.31 11.53 -13.69
CA ILE A 130 6.10 11.03 -13.05
C ILE A 130 5.89 11.68 -11.69
N VAL A 131 6.93 11.77 -10.86
CA VAL A 131 6.85 12.40 -9.54
C VAL A 131 6.59 13.90 -9.65
N SER A 132 7.24 14.58 -10.60
CA SER A 132 7.02 16.00 -10.89
C SER A 132 5.57 16.27 -11.29
N LYS A 133 5.02 15.49 -12.23
CA LYS A 133 3.62 15.59 -12.65
C LYS A 133 2.65 15.25 -11.50
N ALA A 134 2.92 14.21 -10.73
CA ALA A 134 2.10 13.82 -9.58
C ALA A 134 2.02 14.94 -8.52
N LYS A 135 3.13 15.64 -8.25
CA LYS A 135 3.16 16.80 -7.35
C LYS A 135 2.29 17.95 -7.86
N LYS A 136 2.26 18.20 -9.17
CA LYS A 136 1.43 19.25 -9.80
C LYS A 136 -0.07 18.93 -9.69
N ILE A 137 -0.45 17.68 -9.93
CA ILE A 137 -1.85 17.22 -9.85
C ILE A 137 -2.30 17.05 -8.38
N GLY A 138 -1.35 16.89 -7.45
CA GLY A 138 -1.62 16.65 -6.03
C GLY A 138 -1.89 15.17 -5.69
N VAL A 139 -1.52 14.24 -6.59
CA VAL A 139 -1.67 12.79 -6.38
C VAL A 139 -0.60 12.27 -5.43
N LYS A 140 -1.03 11.51 -4.43
CA LYS A 140 -0.11 10.85 -3.50
C LYS A 140 0.62 9.69 -4.18
N VAL A 141 1.95 9.70 -4.12
CA VAL A 141 2.79 8.59 -4.59
C VAL A 141 3.24 7.72 -3.41
N THR A 142 3.06 6.40 -3.47
CA THR A 142 3.42 5.47 -2.38
C THR A 142 4.92 5.21 -2.29
N ASN A 143 5.60 5.16 -3.44
CA ASN A 143 7.03 4.90 -3.58
C ASN A 143 7.76 6.05 -4.31
N PRO A 144 7.81 7.27 -3.74
CA PRO A 144 8.37 8.43 -4.44
C PRO A 144 9.89 8.31 -4.70
N LYS A 145 10.61 7.55 -3.88
CA LYS A 145 12.05 7.34 -4.04
C LYS A 145 12.33 6.33 -5.16
N GLY A 146 13.36 6.59 -5.96
CA GLY A 146 13.92 5.64 -6.92
C GLY A 146 15.13 4.89 -6.36
N ARG A 147 15.64 3.92 -7.13
CA ARG A 147 16.94 3.26 -6.85
C ARG A 147 18.11 4.24 -6.93
N VAL A 148 18.08 5.14 -7.93
CA VAL A 148 19.02 6.24 -8.09
C VAL A 148 18.33 7.49 -7.59
N SER A 149 18.96 8.20 -6.66
CA SER A 149 18.50 9.52 -6.22
C SER A 149 18.99 10.54 -7.24
N LEU A 150 18.21 10.79 -8.27
CA LEU A 150 18.40 11.98 -9.09
C LEU A 150 17.69 13.10 -8.34
N GLU A 151 18.45 14.07 -7.85
CA GLU A 151 17.90 15.24 -7.18
C GLU A 151 16.94 15.97 -8.12
N ALA A 152 15.77 16.34 -7.61
CA ALA A 152 14.77 17.15 -8.30
C ALA A 152 14.06 18.07 -7.29
#